data_AF-K7R1T0-F1
#
_entry.id   AF-K7R1T0-F1
#
_cell.length_a   1.000
_cell.length_b   1.000
_cell.length_c   1.000
_cell.angle_alpha   90.00
_cell.angle_beta   90.00
_cell.angle_gamma   90.00
#
_symmetry.space_group_name_H-M   'P 1'
#
loop_
_entity.id
_entity.type
_entity.pdbx_description
1 polymer ?
#
loop_
_entity_poly.entity_id
_entity_poly.type
_entity_poly.pdbx_seq_one_letter_code
_entity_poly.pdbx_strand_id
1 'polypeptide(L)'
;MAEDPPSFRVPSLKDLSQRLPLRGSEAYLDPKAEPRGEPPPTSPPIQEPDSAPDLSGLQRALRECNNRFAKKVQEAEGLRRDLAKVEKQKEEALRERDRAREEAALLRKRLQELEEEKGGWEQKASEFREVLQRSRGELEEAKREMESLRARLAEALNLESERARWEEEKARLEEALGRERALWEGAEARLKALEGAPLPSPLPQEALFRVLVLDYPALGEAPVERLKALLEGYRAFLKGEDHPALAHSNARFLSGNPEGILLLGLEQLLQDLGRLPLERWLRTHAFRLEALLAPQELPPSPRLEE
;
A
#
# COMPACT_ATOMS: atom_id res chain seq x y z
N MET A 1 13.96 22.09 -1.71
CA MET A 1 15.28 22.67 -2.06
C MET A 1 16.31 21.75 -1.46
N ALA A 2 16.87 20.86 -2.28
CA ALA A 2 17.83 19.84 -1.88
C ALA A 2 19.21 20.30 -2.37
N GLU A 3 20.13 20.50 -1.45
CA GLU A 3 21.54 20.77 -1.75
C GLU A 3 22.23 19.41 -1.97
N ASP A 4 22.71 19.18 -3.19
CA ASP A 4 23.54 18.03 -3.52
C ASP A 4 24.95 18.19 -2.91
N PRO A 5 25.55 17.13 -2.35
CA PRO A 5 26.90 17.19 -1.77
C PRO A 5 27.98 17.27 -2.86
N PRO A 6 29.16 17.86 -2.57
CA PRO A 6 30.20 18.06 -3.57
C PRO A 6 30.79 16.72 -4.02
N SER A 7 30.71 16.45 -5.32
CA SER A 7 31.30 15.28 -5.97
C SER A 7 32.84 15.35 -5.90
N PHE A 8 33.46 14.51 -5.08
CA PHE A 8 34.90 14.31 -5.06
C PHE A 8 35.30 13.46 -6.29
N ARG A 9 35.80 14.11 -7.35
CA ARG A 9 36.35 13.41 -8.53
C ARG A 9 37.78 12.95 -8.23
N VAL A 10 38.01 11.64 -8.25
CA VAL A 10 39.36 11.06 -8.33
C VAL A 10 39.90 11.29 -9.75
N PRO A 11 41.07 11.93 -9.94
CA PRO A 11 41.64 12.16 -11.27
C PRO A 11 41.98 10.83 -11.94
N SER A 12 41.66 10.71 -13.24
CA SER A 12 42.01 9.54 -14.02
C SER A 12 43.51 9.54 -14.36
N LEU A 13 44.12 8.36 -14.47
CA LEU A 13 45.52 8.17 -14.88
C LEU A 13 45.87 8.76 -16.26
N LYS A 14 44.86 9.18 -17.05
CA LYS A 14 45.07 9.87 -18.33
C LYS A 14 45.32 11.37 -18.17
N ASP A 15 44.84 12.00 -17.10
CA ASP A 15 44.92 13.46 -16.88
C ASP A 15 46.25 13.92 -16.25
N LEU A 16 47.07 13.00 -15.74
CA LEU A 16 48.41 13.29 -15.19
C LEU A 16 49.54 13.31 -16.24
N SER A 17 49.22 13.06 -17.51
CA SER A 17 50.23 12.94 -18.57
C SER A 17 50.60 14.24 -19.29
N GLN A 18 50.00 15.39 -18.92
CA GLN A 18 50.17 16.66 -19.66
C GLN A 18 50.85 17.81 -18.91
N ARG A 19 51.46 17.59 -17.75
CA ARG A 19 52.23 18.63 -17.06
C ARG A 19 53.49 18.06 -16.44
N LEU A 20 54.58 18.09 -17.21
CA LEU A 20 55.90 18.58 -16.81
C LEU A 20 56.86 18.46 -18.02
N PRO A 21 57.66 19.48 -18.33
CA PRO A 21 58.51 19.49 -19.51
C PRO A 21 59.70 18.57 -19.30
N LEU A 22 59.84 17.58 -20.18
CA LEU A 22 61.13 16.93 -20.43
C LEU A 22 62.07 18.01 -20.97
N ARG A 23 62.95 18.52 -20.11
CA ARG A 23 64.05 19.39 -20.50
C ARG A 23 65.10 18.54 -21.21
N GLY A 24 64.80 18.16 -22.44
CA GLY A 24 65.80 17.75 -23.42
C GLY A 24 66.55 19.00 -23.86
N SER A 25 67.79 19.15 -23.43
CA SER A 25 68.76 20.02 -24.07
C SER A 25 69.77 19.15 -24.82
N GLU A 26 69.31 18.50 -25.88
CA GLU A 26 70.16 18.21 -27.03
C GLU A 26 70.20 19.48 -27.88
N ALA A 27 71.26 20.24 -27.73
CA ALA A 27 71.64 21.26 -28.70
C ALA A 27 73.17 21.33 -28.72
N TYR A 28 73.73 20.67 -29.73
CA TYR A 28 74.90 21.09 -30.50
C TYR A 28 76.02 21.78 -29.74
N LEU A 29 77.13 21.07 -29.50
CA LEU A 29 78.47 21.61 -29.69
C LEU A 29 79.44 20.47 -30.03
N ASP A 30 79.75 20.36 -31.31
CA ASP A 30 80.94 19.69 -31.84
C ASP A 30 81.26 20.40 -33.17
N PRO A 31 82.51 20.51 -33.64
CA PRO A 31 83.77 20.77 -32.97
C PRO A 31 84.43 22.03 -33.61
N LYS A 32 85.71 22.30 -33.32
CA LYS A 32 86.60 23.34 -33.92
C LYS A 32 86.59 24.71 -33.24
N ALA A 33 87.49 24.83 -32.25
CA ALA A 33 88.24 26.05 -32.03
C ALA A 33 89.73 25.65 -31.93
N GLU A 34 90.35 25.45 -33.09
CA GLU A 34 91.77 25.79 -33.25
C GLU A 34 91.89 27.32 -33.14
N PRO A 35 92.83 27.83 -32.36
CA PRO A 35 93.55 29.02 -32.76
C PRO A 35 94.94 28.59 -33.23
N ARG A 36 95.15 28.80 -34.53
CA ARG A 36 96.33 29.41 -35.14
C ARG A 36 97.40 29.75 -34.08
N GLY A 37 98.58 29.14 -34.09
CA GLY A 37 99.48 29.24 -35.23
C GLY A 37 99.92 30.70 -35.35
N GLU A 38 100.69 31.19 -34.38
CA GLU A 38 101.54 32.36 -34.59
C GLU A 38 103.02 32.02 -34.25
N PRO A 39 103.95 32.48 -35.12
CA PRO A 39 105.34 32.01 -35.24
C PRO A 39 106.27 32.53 -34.13
N PRO A 40 107.49 31.95 -34.02
CA PRO A 40 108.41 32.29 -32.94
C PRO A 40 108.96 33.72 -33.09
N PRO A 41 109.24 34.45 -32.01
CA PRO A 41 110.09 35.62 -32.12
C PRO A 41 111.53 35.19 -32.35
N THR A 42 112.02 35.71 -33.47
CA THR A 42 113.38 35.78 -34.00
C THR A 42 114.43 36.03 -32.92
N SER A 43 115.51 35.25 -33.00
CA SER A 43 116.79 35.48 -32.34
C SER A 43 117.36 36.87 -32.64
N PRO A 44 117.95 37.57 -31.66
CA PRO A 44 119.09 38.44 -31.88
C PRO A 44 120.39 37.77 -31.38
N PRO A 45 121.55 38.29 -31.80
CA PRO A 45 122.60 37.48 -32.42
C PRO A 45 123.54 36.80 -31.44
N ILE A 46 124.10 35.68 -31.91
CA ILE A 46 125.28 35.02 -31.37
C ILE A 46 126.42 36.05 -31.33
N GLN A 47 126.76 36.48 -30.11
CA GLN A 47 128.10 36.90 -29.75
C GLN A 47 128.62 35.84 -28.77
N GLU A 48 129.36 34.88 -29.30
CA GLU A 48 130.45 34.26 -28.55
C GLU A 48 131.61 35.28 -28.57
N PRO A 49 132.38 35.44 -27.49
CA PRO A 49 132.98 34.28 -26.85
C PRO A 49 133.08 34.31 -25.32
N ASP A 50 133.44 33.14 -24.82
CA ASP A 50 134.22 32.90 -23.62
C ASP A 50 133.65 33.36 -22.28
N SER A 51 132.97 32.43 -21.61
CA SER A 51 133.27 32.04 -20.22
C SER A 51 132.53 30.76 -19.81
N ALA A 52 133.21 29.94 -19.03
CA ALA A 52 132.90 28.59 -18.52
C ALA A 52 131.41 28.20 -18.31
N PRO A 53 131.06 26.90 -18.47
CA PRO A 53 129.70 26.41 -18.23
C PRO A 53 129.33 26.63 -16.77
N ASP A 54 128.30 27.45 -16.55
CA ASP A 54 127.75 27.72 -15.23
C ASP A 54 126.94 26.49 -14.77
N LEU A 55 127.66 25.46 -14.31
CA LEU A 55 127.15 24.20 -13.73
C LEU A 55 126.06 24.46 -12.67
N SER A 56 126.06 25.65 -12.07
CA SER A 56 125.07 26.12 -11.10
C SER A 56 123.67 26.34 -11.69
N GLY A 57 123.55 26.83 -12.93
CA GLY A 57 122.28 27.10 -13.62
C GLY A 57 121.58 25.83 -14.10
N LEU A 58 122.36 24.89 -14.66
CA LEU A 58 121.86 23.56 -15.05
C LEU A 58 121.46 22.72 -13.83
N GLN A 59 122.19 22.82 -12.71
CA GLN A 59 121.79 22.18 -11.44
C GLN A 59 120.49 22.77 -10.87
N ARG A 60 120.27 24.08 -11.00
CA ARG A 60 118.99 24.72 -10.60
C ARG A 60 117.83 24.24 -11.49
N ALA A 61 118.00 24.20 -12.81
CA ALA A 61 116.99 23.70 -13.74
C ALA A 61 116.67 22.20 -13.49
N LEU A 62 117.67 21.37 -13.18
CA LEU A 62 117.48 19.96 -12.86
C LEU A 62 116.76 19.76 -11.51
N ARG A 63 117.03 20.61 -10.51
CA ARG A 63 116.29 20.64 -9.24
C ARG A 63 114.85 21.09 -9.43
N GLU A 64 114.60 22.12 -10.24
CA GLU A 64 113.24 22.56 -10.57
C GLU A 64 112.45 21.49 -11.31
N CYS A 65 113.09 20.79 -12.25
CA CYS A 65 112.49 19.67 -12.97
C CYS A 65 112.16 18.50 -12.02
N ASN A 66 113.10 18.12 -11.14
CA ASN A 66 112.87 17.09 -10.12
C ASN A 66 111.74 17.48 -9.15
N ASN A 67 111.66 18.75 -8.74
CA ASN A 67 110.56 19.23 -7.90
C ASN A 67 109.20 19.20 -8.63
N ARG A 68 109.17 19.48 -9.94
CA ARG A 68 107.95 19.34 -10.76
C ARG A 68 107.55 17.87 -10.92
N PHE A 69 108.50 16.96 -11.15
CA PHE A 69 108.24 15.52 -11.18
C PHE A 69 107.75 15.00 -9.83
N ALA A 70 108.36 15.40 -8.72
CA ALA A 70 107.92 15.02 -7.38
C ALA A 70 106.48 15.50 -7.10
N LYS A 71 106.14 16.74 -7.48
CA LYS A 71 104.76 17.25 -7.40
C LYS A 71 103.80 16.46 -8.27
N LYS A 72 104.17 16.12 -9.51
CA LYS A 72 103.35 15.33 -10.42
C LYS A 72 103.14 13.89 -9.94
N VAL A 73 104.14 13.29 -9.30
CA VAL A 73 104.02 11.97 -8.66
C VAL A 73 103.06 12.05 -7.47
N GLN A 74 103.16 13.07 -6.62
CA GLN A 74 102.21 13.29 -5.51
C GLN A 74 100.77 13.57 -6.01
N GLU A 75 100.61 14.35 -7.08
CA GLU A 75 99.33 14.57 -7.75
C GLU A 75 98.77 13.25 -8.32
N ALA A 76 99.61 12.43 -8.97
CA ALA A 76 99.20 11.12 -9.48
C ALA A 76 98.83 10.14 -8.36
N GLU A 77 99.54 10.15 -7.24
CA GLU A 77 99.21 9.37 -6.04
C GLU A 77 97.91 9.87 -5.39
N GLY A 78 97.68 11.18 -5.34
CA GLY A 78 96.43 11.78 -4.89
C GLY A 78 95.25 11.35 -5.75
N LEU A 79 95.39 11.49 -7.08
CA LEU A 79 94.39 11.05 -8.05
C LEU A 79 94.12 9.53 -7.97
N ARG A 80 95.14 8.70 -7.73
CA ARG A 80 94.96 7.25 -7.49
C ARG A 80 94.14 6.96 -6.23
N ARG A 81 94.38 7.68 -5.15
CA ARG A 81 93.60 7.54 -3.90
C ARG A 81 92.15 7.99 -4.11
N ASP A 82 91.93 9.05 -4.86
CA ASP A 82 90.57 9.55 -5.13
C ASP A 82 89.82 8.67 -6.12
N LEU A 83 90.49 8.11 -7.13
CA LEU A 83 89.93 7.06 -7.98
C LEU A 83 89.50 5.84 -7.15
N ALA A 84 90.35 5.36 -6.23
CA ALA A 84 90.01 4.24 -5.36
C ALA A 84 88.82 4.54 -4.42
N LYS A 85 88.64 5.80 -3.97
CA LYS A 85 87.46 6.21 -3.19
C LYS A 85 86.20 6.24 -4.06
N VAL A 86 86.29 6.78 -5.26
CA VAL A 86 85.15 6.86 -6.21
C VAL A 86 84.73 5.46 -6.65
N GLU A 87 85.67 4.54 -6.86
CA GLU A 87 85.39 3.14 -7.16
C GLU A 87 84.64 2.45 -6.01
N LYS A 88 85.09 2.65 -4.76
CA LYS A 88 84.37 2.13 -3.58
C LYS A 88 82.95 2.70 -3.45
N GLN A 89 82.80 4.01 -3.62
CA GLN A 89 81.48 4.66 -3.59
C GLN A 89 80.57 4.15 -4.72
N LYS A 90 81.12 3.89 -5.90
CA LYS A 90 80.38 3.31 -7.02
C LYS A 90 79.93 1.88 -6.70
N GLU A 91 80.78 1.06 -6.08
CA GLU A 91 80.42 -0.28 -5.65
C GLU A 91 79.33 -0.28 -4.57
N GLU A 92 79.42 0.63 -3.59
CA GLU A 92 78.40 0.81 -2.55
C GLU A 92 77.06 1.25 -3.14
N ALA A 93 77.06 2.25 -4.03
CA ALA A 93 75.86 2.72 -4.71
C ALA A 93 75.22 1.63 -5.62
N LEU A 94 76.04 0.78 -6.25
CA LEU A 94 75.54 -0.37 -7.02
C LEU A 94 74.86 -1.39 -6.10
N ARG A 95 75.45 -1.69 -4.94
CA ARG A 95 74.85 -2.61 -3.95
C ARG A 95 73.53 -2.07 -3.40
N GLU A 96 73.46 -0.78 -3.09
CA GLU A 96 72.21 -0.13 -2.63
C GLU A 96 71.14 -0.15 -3.72
N ARG A 97 71.51 0.16 -4.96
CA ARG A 97 70.60 0.08 -6.11
C ARG A 97 70.05 -1.33 -6.29
N ASP A 98 70.89 -2.35 -6.16
CA ASP A 98 70.47 -3.74 -6.35
C ASP A 98 69.58 -4.21 -5.19
N ARG A 99 69.86 -3.82 -3.94
CA ARG A 99 68.94 -4.04 -2.80
C ARG A 99 67.59 -3.35 -2.99
N ALA A 100 67.58 -2.08 -3.41
CA ALA A 100 66.34 -1.35 -3.67
C ALA A 100 65.52 -1.99 -4.80
N ARG A 101 66.19 -2.59 -5.81
CA ARG A 101 65.52 -3.34 -6.88
C ARG A 101 64.88 -4.63 -6.36
N GLU A 102 65.55 -5.37 -5.49
CA GLU A 102 65.02 -6.57 -4.85
C GLU A 102 63.81 -6.25 -3.97
N GLU A 103 63.90 -5.20 -3.14
CA GLU A 103 62.78 -4.72 -2.33
C GLU A 103 61.59 -4.27 -3.18
N ALA A 104 61.84 -3.52 -4.26
CA ALA A 104 60.79 -3.11 -5.19
C ALA A 104 60.13 -4.32 -5.88
N ALA A 105 60.90 -5.36 -6.22
CA ALA A 105 60.36 -6.58 -6.80
C ALA A 105 59.49 -7.35 -5.80
N LEU A 106 59.90 -7.44 -4.53
CA LEU A 106 59.11 -8.06 -3.47
C LEU A 106 57.80 -7.31 -3.19
N LEU A 107 57.86 -5.98 -3.13
CA LEU A 107 56.67 -5.15 -2.94
C LEU A 107 55.69 -5.27 -4.12
N ARG A 108 56.18 -5.36 -5.36
CA ARG A 108 55.33 -5.61 -6.53
C ARG A 108 54.60 -6.95 -6.46
N LYS A 109 55.28 -8.01 -6.01
CA LYS A 109 54.65 -9.32 -5.81
C LYS A 109 53.57 -9.26 -4.73
N ARG A 110 53.84 -8.63 -3.58
CA ARG A 110 52.85 -8.43 -2.51
C ARG A 110 51.65 -7.60 -2.97
N LEU A 111 51.87 -6.58 -3.80
CA LEU A 111 50.77 -5.80 -4.37
C LEU A 111 49.89 -6.65 -5.29
N GLN A 112 50.49 -7.52 -6.11
CA GLN A 112 49.74 -8.45 -6.96
C GLN A 112 48.90 -9.43 -6.12
N GLU A 113 49.48 -10.02 -5.07
CA GLU A 113 48.76 -10.90 -4.14
C GLU A 113 47.56 -10.20 -3.49
N LEU A 114 47.75 -8.95 -3.03
CA LEU A 114 46.66 -8.16 -2.43
C LEU A 114 45.60 -7.74 -3.45
N GLU A 115 45.98 -7.48 -4.70
CA GLU A 115 45.03 -7.19 -5.79
C GLU A 115 44.18 -8.43 -6.14
N GLU A 116 44.79 -9.61 -6.16
CA GLU A 116 44.08 -10.88 -6.35
C GLU A 116 43.13 -11.18 -5.19
N GLU A 117 43.58 -11.01 -3.94
CA GLU A 117 42.73 -11.16 -2.76
C GLU A 117 41.55 -10.18 -2.79
N LYS A 118 41.82 -8.91 -3.12
CA LYS A 118 40.77 -7.88 -3.27
C LYS A 118 39.76 -8.28 -4.35
N GLY A 119 40.21 -8.78 -5.49
CA GLY A 119 39.34 -9.29 -6.55
C GLY A 119 38.46 -10.44 -6.06
N GLY A 120 39.02 -11.38 -5.30
CA GLY A 120 38.28 -12.48 -4.68
C GLY A 120 37.23 -12.01 -3.66
N TRP A 121 37.54 -10.99 -2.86
CA TRP A 121 36.58 -10.39 -1.93
C TRP A 121 35.46 -9.63 -2.63
N GLU A 122 35.77 -8.90 -3.71
CA GLU A 122 34.78 -8.20 -4.53
C GLU A 122 33.80 -9.17 -5.19
N GLN A 123 34.30 -10.31 -5.70
CA GLN A 123 33.46 -11.39 -6.24
C GLN A 123 32.53 -11.96 -5.18
N LYS A 124 33.06 -12.37 -4.02
CA LYS A 124 32.23 -12.87 -2.91
C LYS A 124 31.19 -11.85 -2.45
N ALA A 125 31.56 -10.58 -2.37
CA ALA A 125 30.62 -9.52 -2.02
C ALA A 125 29.50 -9.38 -3.05
N SER A 126 29.79 -9.57 -4.34
CA SER A 126 28.78 -9.57 -5.40
C SER A 126 27.83 -10.77 -5.28
N GLU A 127 28.36 -11.98 -5.05
CA GLU A 127 27.58 -13.19 -4.84
C GLU A 127 26.65 -13.06 -3.62
N PHE A 128 27.15 -12.55 -2.50
CA PHE A 128 26.32 -12.31 -1.31
C PHE A 128 25.22 -11.29 -1.57
N ARG A 129 25.47 -10.24 -2.36
CA ARG A 129 24.42 -9.28 -2.73
C ARG A 129 23.34 -9.92 -3.60
N GLU A 130 23.71 -10.77 -4.54
CA GLU A 130 22.74 -11.50 -5.36
C GLU A 130 21.88 -12.44 -4.51
N VAL A 131 22.51 -13.21 -3.61
CA VAL A 131 21.80 -14.10 -2.68
C VAL A 131 20.86 -13.31 -1.76
N LEU A 132 21.31 -12.17 -1.24
CA LEU A 132 20.47 -11.27 -0.43
C LEU A 132 19.30 -10.70 -1.23
N GLN A 133 19.47 -10.38 -2.52
CA GLN A 133 18.37 -9.93 -3.36
C GLN A 133 17.36 -11.06 -3.63
N ARG A 134 17.83 -12.27 -3.95
CA ARG A 134 16.97 -13.44 -4.18
C ARG A 134 16.17 -13.79 -2.92
N SER A 135 16.83 -13.93 -1.78
CA SER A 135 16.17 -14.20 -0.49
C SER A 135 15.16 -13.12 -0.08
N ARG A 136 15.44 -11.84 -0.36
CA ARG A 136 14.46 -10.76 -0.15
C ARG A 136 13.24 -10.92 -1.07
N GLY A 137 13.45 -11.30 -2.32
CA GLY A 137 12.37 -11.64 -3.26
C GLY A 137 11.49 -12.77 -2.74
N GLU A 138 12.11 -13.90 -2.38
CA GLU A 138 11.43 -15.07 -1.81
C GLU A 138 10.65 -14.72 -0.54
N LEU A 139 11.21 -13.87 0.34
CA LEU A 139 10.53 -13.42 1.55
C LEU A 139 9.28 -12.57 1.22
N GLU A 140 9.36 -11.68 0.24
CA GLU A 140 8.21 -10.87 -0.17
C GLU A 140 7.14 -11.72 -0.88
N GLU A 141 7.54 -12.71 -1.67
CA GLU A 141 6.62 -13.69 -2.26
C GLU A 141 5.91 -14.51 -1.17
N ALA A 142 6.67 -15.06 -0.22
CA ALA A 142 6.12 -15.81 0.91
C ALA A 142 5.16 -14.97 1.76
N LYS A 143 5.45 -13.68 1.98
CA LYS A 143 4.53 -12.76 2.67
C LYS A 143 3.22 -12.60 1.92
N ARG A 144 3.27 -12.37 0.60
CA ARG A 144 2.08 -12.24 -0.25
C ARG A 144 1.25 -13.52 -0.25
N GLU A 145 1.90 -14.69 -0.30
CA GLU A 145 1.22 -15.98 -0.19
C GLU A 145 0.52 -16.12 1.18
N MET A 146 1.20 -15.77 2.27
CA MET A 146 0.62 -15.78 3.63
C MET A 146 -0.59 -14.87 3.75
N GLU A 147 -0.52 -13.65 3.21
CA GLU A 147 -1.64 -12.71 3.18
C GLU A 147 -2.82 -13.26 2.37
N SER A 148 -2.55 -13.86 1.21
CA SER A 148 -3.58 -14.49 0.38
C SER A 148 -4.27 -15.66 1.09
N LEU A 149 -3.51 -16.50 1.81
CA LEU A 149 -4.04 -17.61 2.58
C LEU A 149 -4.87 -17.13 3.78
N ARG A 150 -4.44 -16.06 4.45
CA ARG A 150 -5.22 -15.43 5.52
C ARG A 150 -6.54 -14.87 5.01
N ALA A 151 -6.54 -14.21 3.84
CA ALA A 151 -7.77 -13.72 3.23
C ALA A 151 -8.73 -14.88 2.90
N ARG A 152 -8.23 -15.95 2.27
CA ARG A 152 -9.04 -17.15 1.98
C ARG A 152 -9.59 -17.82 3.24
N LEU A 153 -8.81 -17.87 4.32
CA LEU A 153 -9.27 -18.41 5.60
C LEU A 153 -10.39 -17.54 6.19
N ALA A 154 -10.25 -16.21 6.14
CA ALA A 154 -11.28 -15.30 6.60
C ALA A 154 -12.58 -15.44 5.78
N GLU A 155 -12.47 -15.57 4.46
CA GLU A 155 -13.62 -15.87 3.59
C GLU A 155 -14.29 -17.20 3.95
N ALA A 156 -13.51 -18.26 4.17
CA ALA A 156 -14.06 -19.56 4.57
C ALA A 156 -14.82 -19.49 5.89
N LEU A 157 -14.27 -18.81 6.91
CA LEU A 157 -14.93 -18.61 8.21
C LEU A 157 -16.21 -17.78 8.08
N ASN A 158 -16.21 -16.75 7.23
CA ASN A 158 -17.41 -15.98 6.95
C ASN A 158 -18.50 -16.85 6.31
N LEU A 159 -18.15 -17.66 5.31
CA LEU A 159 -19.10 -18.57 4.66
C LEU A 159 -19.66 -19.62 5.64
N GLU A 160 -18.84 -20.15 6.55
CA GLU A 160 -19.31 -21.04 7.61
C GLU A 160 -20.30 -20.34 8.55
N SER A 161 -20.02 -19.09 8.92
CA SER A 161 -20.92 -18.29 9.75
C SER A 161 -22.24 -17.97 9.05
N GLU A 162 -22.20 -17.70 7.75
CA GLU A 162 -23.40 -17.47 6.93
C GLU A 162 -24.23 -18.74 6.79
N ARG A 163 -23.58 -19.89 6.58
CA ARG A 163 -24.26 -21.20 6.56
C ARG A 163 -24.97 -21.50 7.87
N ALA A 164 -24.30 -21.26 9.01
CA ALA A 164 -24.91 -21.44 10.32
C ALA A 164 -26.14 -20.54 10.50
N ARG A 165 -26.08 -19.27 10.08
CA ARG A 165 -27.22 -18.36 10.11
C ARG A 165 -28.38 -18.85 9.23
N TRP A 166 -28.07 -19.34 8.02
CA TRP A 166 -29.07 -19.91 7.13
C TRP A 166 -29.72 -21.18 7.70
N GLU A 167 -28.95 -22.03 8.37
CA GLU A 167 -29.48 -23.22 9.04
C GLU A 167 -30.39 -22.85 10.21
N GLU A 168 -30.01 -21.86 11.04
CA GLU A 168 -30.86 -21.33 12.10
C GLU A 168 -32.16 -20.71 11.56
N GLU A 169 -32.07 -19.92 10.48
CA GLU A 169 -33.24 -19.30 9.86
C GLU A 169 -34.16 -20.35 9.24
N LYS A 170 -33.59 -21.36 8.57
CA LYS A 170 -34.34 -22.49 8.04
C LYS A 170 -35.07 -23.24 9.15
N ALA A 171 -34.39 -23.55 10.27
CA ALA A 171 -35.01 -24.22 11.41
C ALA A 171 -36.17 -23.39 11.99
N ARG A 172 -36.02 -22.07 12.11
CA ARG A 172 -37.10 -21.16 12.55
C ARG A 172 -38.29 -21.19 11.61
N LEU A 173 -38.06 -21.19 10.29
CA LEU A 173 -39.14 -21.26 9.30
C LEU A 173 -39.84 -22.61 9.33
N GLU A 174 -39.11 -23.71 9.48
CA GLU A 174 -39.69 -25.05 9.63
C GLU A 174 -40.55 -25.16 10.89
N GLU A 175 -40.09 -24.60 12.02
CA GLU A 175 -40.90 -24.51 13.24
C GLU A 175 -42.16 -23.67 13.04
N ALA A 176 -42.07 -22.52 12.38
CA ALA A 176 -43.20 -21.65 12.11
C ALA A 176 -44.24 -22.35 11.22
N LEU A 177 -43.79 -23.01 10.15
CA LEU A 177 -44.65 -23.83 9.28
C LEU A 177 -45.27 -25.00 10.05
N GLY A 178 -44.53 -25.65 10.94
CA GLY A 178 -45.06 -26.70 11.80
C GLY A 178 -46.18 -26.20 12.72
N ARG A 179 -46.02 -25.01 13.31
CA ARG A 179 -47.04 -24.37 14.15
C ARG A 179 -48.29 -24.03 13.35
N GLU A 180 -48.15 -23.46 12.17
CA GLU A 180 -49.29 -23.16 11.29
C GLU A 180 -50.03 -24.43 10.86
N ARG A 181 -49.30 -25.49 10.47
CA ARG A 181 -49.91 -26.79 10.13
C ARG A 181 -50.71 -27.35 11.30
N ALA A 182 -50.17 -27.31 12.53
CA ALA A 182 -50.88 -27.78 13.71
C ALA A 182 -52.16 -26.97 13.99
N LEU A 183 -52.15 -25.65 13.75
CA LEU A 183 -53.36 -24.82 13.86
C LEU A 183 -54.41 -25.22 12.82
N TRP A 184 -54.00 -25.44 11.56
CA TRP A 184 -54.88 -25.87 10.49
C TRP A 184 -55.47 -27.26 10.73
N GLU A 185 -54.65 -28.24 11.10
CA GLU A 185 -55.10 -29.58 11.47
C GLU A 185 -56.07 -29.55 12.64
N GLY A 186 -55.80 -28.71 13.65
CA GLY A 186 -56.70 -28.50 14.78
C GLY A 186 -58.04 -27.87 14.38
N ALA A 187 -58.04 -26.92 13.44
CA ALA A 187 -59.26 -26.32 12.90
C ALA A 187 -60.06 -27.32 12.05
N GLU A 188 -59.38 -28.11 11.21
CA GLU A 188 -60.01 -29.15 10.40
C GLU A 188 -60.64 -30.25 11.28
N ALA A 189 -59.94 -30.69 12.32
CA ALA A 189 -60.48 -31.64 13.29
C ALA A 189 -61.74 -31.12 13.99
N ARG A 190 -61.78 -29.82 14.34
CA ARG A 190 -62.97 -29.18 14.90
C ARG A 190 -64.13 -29.16 13.91
N LEU A 191 -63.86 -28.87 12.63
CA LEU A 191 -64.89 -28.89 11.59
C LEU A 191 -65.45 -30.30 11.38
N LYS A 192 -64.60 -31.32 11.26
CA LYS A 192 -65.04 -32.73 11.13
C LYS A 192 -65.85 -33.20 12.34
N ALA A 193 -65.50 -32.76 13.54
CA ALA A 193 -66.28 -33.06 14.74
C ALA A 193 -67.69 -32.45 14.70
N LEU A 194 -67.88 -31.34 13.99
CA LEU A 194 -69.17 -30.67 13.81
C LEU A 194 -70.00 -31.26 12.66
N GLU A 195 -69.39 -31.85 11.64
CA GLU A 195 -70.10 -32.47 10.49
C GLU A 195 -71.05 -33.62 10.90
N GLY A 196 -70.77 -34.32 12.01
CA GLY A 196 -71.60 -35.43 12.51
C GLY A 196 -72.43 -35.11 13.76
N ALA A 197 -72.26 -33.93 14.35
CA ALA A 197 -73.04 -33.51 15.51
C ALA A 197 -74.38 -32.93 15.04
N PRO A 198 -75.52 -33.25 15.68
CA PRO A 198 -76.75 -32.52 15.41
C PRO A 198 -76.49 -31.06 15.75
N LEU A 199 -76.53 -30.20 14.73
CA LEU A 199 -76.48 -28.75 14.92
C LEU A 199 -77.46 -28.40 16.03
N PRO A 200 -77.03 -27.76 17.13
CA PRO A 200 -77.96 -27.35 18.18
C PRO A 200 -79.07 -26.53 17.52
N SER A 201 -80.33 -26.85 17.83
CA SER A 201 -81.49 -26.13 17.30
C SER A 201 -81.21 -24.63 17.44
N PRO A 202 -81.14 -23.86 16.34
CA PRO A 202 -80.42 -22.60 16.32
C PRO A 202 -81.00 -21.58 17.30
N LEU A 203 -82.28 -21.69 17.65
CA LEU A 203 -82.88 -21.03 18.80
C LEU A 203 -84.03 -21.91 19.34
N PRO A 204 -84.21 -22.05 20.67
CA PRO A 204 -85.51 -22.44 21.20
C PRO A 204 -86.55 -21.40 20.79
N GLN A 205 -87.75 -21.81 20.38
CA GLN A 205 -88.79 -20.91 19.85
C GLN A 205 -89.14 -19.77 20.82
N GLU A 206 -88.98 -20.02 22.12
CA GLU A 206 -89.18 -19.04 23.20
C GLU A 206 -88.16 -17.87 23.17
N ALA A 207 -86.95 -18.09 22.64
CA ALA A 207 -85.92 -17.06 22.55
C ALA A 207 -86.24 -16.00 21.48
N LEU A 208 -87.06 -16.33 20.47
CA LEU A 208 -87.50 -15.38 19.44
C LEU A 208 -88.42 -14.27 20.01
N PHE A 209 -89.00 -14.47 21.19
CA PHE A 209 -89.79 -13.44 21.89
C PHE A 209 -88.95 -12.55 22.81
N ARG A 210 -87.67 -12.89 23.00
CA ARG A 210 -86.72 -12.13 23.85
C ARG A 210 -85.63 -11.44 23.03
N VAL A 211 -85.45 -11.80 21.77
CA VAL A 211 -84.37 -11.30 20.90
C VAL A 211 -84.97 -10.48 19.77
N LEU A 212 -84.42 -9.30 19.51
CA LEU A 212 -84.80 -8.47 18.37
C LEU A 212 -84.25 -9.11 17.08
N VAL A 213 -85.14 -9.59 16.22
CA VAL A 213 -84.80 -10.15 14.91
C VAL A 213 -84.90 -9.04 13.87
N LEU A 214 -83.79 -8.78 13.16
CA LEU A 214 -83.69 -7.79 12.10
C LEU A 214 -83.34 -8.47 10.78
N ASP A 215 -84.15 -8.25 9.75
CA ASP A 215 -83.90 -8.76 8.41
C ASP A 215 -83.05 -7.77 7.59
N TYR A 216 -81.73 -7.95 7.59
CA TYR A 216 -80.79 -7.01 6.98
C TYR A 216 -81.00 -6.80 5.46
N PRO A 217 -81.18 -7.86 4.65
CA PRO A 217 -81.52 -7.72 3.23
C PRO A 217 -82.74 -6.85 2.95
N ALA A 218 -83.74 -6.85 3.84
CA ALA A 218 -84.98 -6.11 3.68
C ALA A 218 -84.87 -4.60 4.02
N LEU A 219 -83.75 -4.15 4.59
CA LEU A 219 -83.57 -2.77 5.05
C LEU A 219 -83.32 -1.75 3.94
N GLY A 220 -83.08 -2.19 2.70
CA GLY A 220 -82.81 -1.31 1.56
C GLY A 220 -82.17 -2.02 0.37
N GLU A 221 -82.19 -1.35 -0.79
CA GLU A 221 -81.69 -1.94 -2.04
C GLU A 221 -80.17 -1.76 -2.20
N ALA A 222 -79.60 -0.68 -1.65
CA ALA A 222 -78.16 -0.41 -1.70
C ALA A 222 -77.40 -0.79 -0.41
N PRO A 223 -76.12 -1.19 -0.49
CA PRO A 223 -75.28 -1.53 0.67
C PRO A 223 -75.20 -0.42 1.75
N VAL A 224 -75.07 0.84 1.31
CA VAL A 224 -74.97 2.01 2.20
C VAL A 224 -76.31 2.28 2.89
N GLU A 225 -77.42 2.09 2.17
CA GLU A 225 -78.77 2.30 2.70
C GLU A 225 -79.11 1.25 3.75
N ARG A 226 -78.84 -0.03 3.47
CA ARG A 226 -79.01 -1.12 4.44
C ARG A 226 -78.22 -0.89 5.72
N LEU A 227 -76.94 -0.50 5.61
CA LEU A 227 -76.10 -0.24 6.78
C LEU A 227 -76.59 0.97 7.59
N LYS A 228 -77.01 2.05 6.92
CA LYS A 228 -77.59 3.22 7.60
C LYS A 228 -78.91 2.87 8.28
N ALA A 229 -79.82 2.20 7.58
CA ALA A 229 -81.11 1.78 8.10
C ALA A 229 -80.96 0.82 9.29
N LEU A 230 -79.95 -0.06 9.28
CA LEU A 230 -79.61 -0.92 10.41
C LEU A 230 -79.18 -0.10 11.64
N LEU A 231 -78.27 0.85 11.47
CA LEU A 231 -77.74 1.69 12.56
C LEU A 231 -78.79 2.67 13.10
N GLU A 232 -79.55 3.32 12.23
CA GLU A 232 -80.61 4.27 12.57
C GLU A 232 -81.81 3.54 13.19
N GLY A 233 -82.18 2.38 12.65
CA GLY A 233 -83.21 1.51 13.21
C GLY A 233 -82.87 1.03 14.61
N TYR A 234 -81.63 0.60 14.84
CA TYR A 234 -81.19 0.19 16.17
C TYR A 234 -81.16 1.37 17.16
N ARG A 235 -80.74 2.56 16.73
CA ARG A 235 -80.76 3.77 17.57
C ARG A 235 -82.18 4.20 17.93
N ALA A 236 -83.10 4.17 16.97
CA ALA A 236 -84.50 4.49 17.21
C ALA A 236 -85.13 3.49 18.19
N PHE A 237 -84.82 2.19 18.01
CA PHE A 237 -85.24 1.14 18.93
C PHE A 237 -84.77 1.38 20.38
N LEU A 238 -83.50 1.74 20.59
CA LEU A 238 -82.97 2.05 21.92
C LEU A 238 -83.64 3.29 22.57
N LYS A 239 -84.15 4.22 21.76
CA LYS A 239 -84.86 5.42 22.22
C LYS A 239 -86.36 5.21 22.38
N GLY A 240 -86.90 4.07 21.95
CA GLY A 240 -88.35 3.83 21.88
C GLY A 240 -89.05 4.64 20.79
N GLU A 241 -88.32 5.06 19.75
CA GLU A 241 -88.84 5.81 18.60
C GLU A 241 -89.15 4.85 17.44
N ASP A 242 -90.21 5.16 16.67
CA ASP A 242 -90.56 4.41 15.46
C ASP A 242 -89.58 4.71 14.32
N HIS A 243 -89.17 3.66 13.59
CA HIS A 243 -88.29 3.79 12.42
C HIS A 243 -88.66 2.78 11.32
N PRO A 244 -88.55 3.13 10.02
CA PRO A 244 -88.88 2.24 8.90
C PRO A 244 -88.17 0.87 8.96
N ALA A 245 -86.91 0.86 9.41
CA ALA A 245 -86.14 -0.37 9.59
C ALA A 245 -86.76 -1.35 10.60
N LEU A 246 -87.50 -0.86 11.58
CA LEU A 246 -88.17 -1.70 12.58
C LEU A 246 -89.45 -2.35 12.04
N ALA A 247 -89.95 -1.92 10.88
CA ALA A 247 -91.05 -2.61 10.20
C ALA A 247 -90.63 -4.00 9.68
N HIS A 248 -89.34 -4.18 9.40
CA HIS A 248 -88.72 -5.45 8.98
C HIS A 248 -88.13 -6.23 10.17
N SER A 249 -88.78 -6.11 11.34
CA SER A 249 -88.33 -6.71 12.60
C SER A 249 -89.49 -7.34 13.38
N ASN A 250 -89.17 -8.16 14.38
CA ASN A 250 -90.15 -8.68 15.35
C ASN A 250 -90.43 -7.70 16.50
N ALA A 251 -90.01 -6.43 16.44
CA ALA A 251 -90.12 -5.47 17.54
C ALA A 251 -91.55 -5.34 18.12
N ARG A 252 -92.58 -5.47 17.28
CA ARG A 252 -94.00 -5.43 17.69
C ARG A 252 -94.44 -6.60 18.56
N PHE A 253 -93.69 -7.70 18.55
CA PHE A 253 -94.00 -8.94 19.26
C PHE A 253 -93.13 -9.16 20.50
N LEU A 254 -92.20 -8.24 20.80
CA LEU A 254 -91.33 -8.33 21.98
C LEU A 254 -92.08 -7.89 23.23
N SER A 255 -92.15 -8.76 24.24
CA SER A 255 -92.68 -8.42 25.57
C SER A 255 -91.56 -7.88 26.47
N GLY A 256 -91.17 -6.62 26.25
CA GLY A 256 -90.17 -5.91 27.06
C GLY A 256 -88.86 -5.59 26.32
N ASN A 257 -87.81 -5.28 27.08
CA ASN A 257 -86.49 -5.01 26.51
C ASN A 257 -85.86 -6.30 25.99
N PRO A 258 -85.32 -6.33 24.76
CA PRO A 258 -84.72 -7.53 24.22
C PRO A 258 -83.40 -7.86 24.93
N GLU A 259 -83.19 -9.15 25.15
CA GLU A 259 -81.96 -9.72 25.73
C GLU A 259 -80.81 -9.74 24.69
N GLY A 260 -81.10 -9.59 23.40
CA GLY A 260 -80.11 -9.57 22.32
C GLY A 260 -80.68 -9.22 20.95
N ILE A 261 -79.82 -9.28 19.92
CA ILE A 261 -80.18 -9.00 18.51
C ILE A 261 -79.79 -10.20 17.65
N LEU A 262 -80.70 -10.66 16.81
CA LEU A 262 -80.46 -11.65 15.77
C LEU A 262 -80.55 -10.96 14.40
N LEU A 263 -79.44 -10.91 13.67
CA LEU A 263 -79.41 -10.36 12.33
C LEU A 263 -79.55 -11.49 11.30
N LEU A 264 -80.61 -11.45 10.51
CA LEU A 264 -80.78 -12.33 9.36
C LEU A 264 -80.03 -11.74 8.16
N GLY A 265 -79.33 -12.58 7.41
CA GLY A 265 -78.53 -12.14 6.25
C GLY A 265 -77.15 -11.57 6.59
N LEU A 266 -76.49 -12.11 7.62
CA LEU A 266 -75.12 -11.76 8.00
C LEU A 266 -74.13 -11.82 6.83
N GLU A 267 -74.29 -12.78 5.92
CA GLU A 267 -73.45 -12.90 4.71
C GLU A 267 -73.55 -11.66 3.82
N GLN A 268 -74.77 -11.12 3.63
CA GLN A 268 -74.98 -9.90 2.86
C GLN A 268 -74.37 -8.69 3.57
N LEU A 269 -74.45 -8.62 4.91
CA LEU A 269 -73.76 -7.59 5.68
C LEU A 269 -72.24 -7.67 5.50
N LEU A 270 -71.65 -8.86 5.58
CA LEU A 270 -70.21 -9.05 5.39
C LEU A 270 -69.76 -8.71 3.96
N GLN A 271 -70.57 -9.06 2.96
CA GLN A 271 -70.32 -8.67 1.56
C GLN A 271 -70.45 -7.16 1.37
N ASP A 272 -71.45 -6.53 1.96
CA ASP A 272 -71.64 -5.08 1.92
C ASP A 272 -70.47 -4.37 2.60
N LEU A 273 -70.04 -4.82 3.78
CA LEU A 273 -68.87 -4.27 4.50
C LEU A 273 -67.56 -4.46 3.74
N GLY A 274 -67.37 -5.59 3.06
CA GLY A 274 -66.20 -5.84 2.22
C GLY A 274 -66.18 -5.06 0.90
N ARG A 275 -67.36 -4.65 0.39
CA ARG A 275 -67.51 -3.83 -0.82
C ARG A 275 -67.54 -2.33 -0.53
N LEU A 276 -67.92 -1.96 0.69
CA LEU A 276 -67.78 -0.58 1.16
C LEU A 276 -66.28 -0.27 1.20
N PRO A 277 -65.84 0.89 0.68
CA PRO A 277 -64.45 1.32 0.81
C PRO A 277 -64.25 1.79 2.25
N LEU A 278 -64.38 0.88 3.21
CA LEU A 278 -64.44 1.16 4.65
C LEU A 278 -63.15 1.82 5.11
N GLU A 279 -62.01 1.43 4.54
CA GLU A 279 -60.73 2.10 4.70
C GLU A 279 -60.78 3.55 4.19
N ARG A 280 -61.35 3.79 3.01
CA ARG A 280 -61.50 5.16 2.47
C ARG A 280 -62.47 5.97 3.32
N TRP A 281 -63.57 5.38 3.79
CA TRP A 281 -64.58 6.04 4.62
C TRP A 281 -64.05 6.36 6.02
N LEU A 282 -63.42 5.39 6.71
CA LEU A 282 -62.76 5.59 8.00
C LEU A 282 -61.64 6.61 7.90
N ARG A 283 -60.81 6.55 6.84
CA ARG A 283 -59.75 7.53 6.60
C ARG A 283 -60.33 8.92 6.33
N THR A 284 -61.39 9.03 5.54
CA THR A 284 -62.06 10.32 5.26
C THR A 284 -62.76 10.87 6.51
N HIS A 285 -63.36 10.03 7.34
CA HIS A 285 -64.00 10.47 8.58
C HIS A 285 -63.01 10.76 9.70
N ALA A 286 -61.93 10.00 9.83
CA ALA A 286 -60.81 10.30 10.71
C ALA A 286 -60.22 11.67 10.32
N PHE A 287 -59.94 11.90 9.03
CA PHE A 287 -59.46 13.21 8.56
C PHE A 287 -60.47 14.35 8.78
N ARG A 288 -61.78 14.11 8.64
CA ARG A 288 -62.81 15.12 8.95
C ARG A 288 -62.92 15.41 10.45
N LEU A 289 -62.79 14.39 11.30
CA LEU A 289 -62.79 14.56 12.76
C LEU A 289 -61.51 15.25 13.23
N GLU A 290 -60.35 14.88 12.67
CA GLU A 290 -59.08 15.58 12.89
C GLU A 290 -59.16 17.05 12.45
N ALA A 291 -59.74 17.35 11.29
CA ALA A 291 -59.93 18.73 10.83
C ALA A 291 -60.92 19.54 11.70
N LEU A 292 -61.91 18.89 12.31
CA LEU A 292 -62.83 19.53 13.26
C LEU A 292 -62.18 19.77 14.63
N LEU A 293 -61.25 18.90 15.05
CA LEU A 293 -60.57 18.96 16.34
C LEU A 293 -59.29 19.83 16.29
N ALA A 294 -58.67 19.96 15.12
CA ALA A 294 -57.48 20.77 14.86
C ALA A 294 -57.69 21.63 13.60
N PRO A 295 -58.36 22.79 13.70
CA PRO A 295 -58.65 23.67 12.56
C PRO A 295 -57.43 24.41 12.01
N GLN A 296 -56.24 24.19 12.56
CA GLN A 296 -55.00 24.79 12.06
C GLN A 296 -53.98 23.67 11.81
N GLU A 297 -53.42 23.69 10.60
CA GLU A 297 -52.40 22.78 10.05
C GLU A 297 -52.93 21.53 9.32
N LEU A 298 -53.45 21.76 8.11
CA LEU A 298 -53.46 20.74 7.06
C LEU A 298 -52.04 20.62 6.48
N PRO A 299 -51.36 19.47 6.56
CA PRO A 299 -50.18 19.23 5.74
C PRO A 299 -50.60 19.12 4.26
N PRO A 300 -49.81 19.64 3.32
CA PRO A 300 -50.14 19.60 1.90
C PRO A 300 -50.20 18.15 1.41
N SER A 301 -51.36 17.76 0.89
CA SER A 301 -51.60 16.45 0.30
C SER A 301 -51.26 16.52 -1.20
N PRO A 302 -50.40 15.63 -1.73
CA PRO A 302 -50.03 15.58 -3.15
C PRO A 302 -51.16 15.13 -4.09
N ARG A 303 -52.42 15.07 -3.60
CA ARG A 303 -53.63 14.79 -4.41
C ARG A 303 -54.47 16.03 -4.72
N LEU A 304 -54.02 17.21 -4.30
CA LEU A 304 -54.64 18.50 -4.63
C LEU A 304 -53.88 19.24 -5.75
N GLU A 305 -52.82 18.64 -6.28
CA GLU A 305 -52.10 19.08 -7.48
C GLU A 305 -52.46 18.12 -8.64
N GLU A 306 -53.72 18.13 -9.06
CA GLU A 306 -54.18 17.71 -10.39
C GLU A 306 -55.27 18.65 -10.89
#